data_AF-A0A966PWL7-F1
#
_entry.id   AF-A0A966PWL7-F1
#
_cell.length_a   1.000
_cell.length_b   1.000
_cell.length_c   1.000
_cell.angle_alpha   90.00
_cell.angle_beta   90.00
_cell.angle_gamma   90.00
#
_symmetry.space_group_name_H-M   'P 1'
#
loop_
_entity.id
_entity.type
_entity.pdbx_description
1 polymer ?
#
loop_
_entity_poly.entity_id
_entity_poly.type
_entity_poly.pdbx_seq_one_letter_code
_entity_poly.pdbx_strand_id
1 'polypeptide(L)'
;MKTEGSIRHKLKQVKYRIVQKAIRNGLSRKPCNCKHSGLVKGASGDDLFYVCLLDAERPKEWEGMICDNSVPPNCPFFKPDKTKEEIEKEVDELLASGDMGEIARVYPDIAALLWVLGGIDELETTDEKKDESENE
;
A
#
# COMPACT_ATOMS: atom_id res chain seq x y z
N MET A 1 3.44 27.72 -20.48
CA MET A 1 2.58 26.69 -19.88
C MET A 1 3.24 25.33 -20.04
N LYS A 2 3.04 24.38 -19.11
CA LYS A 2 3.55 23.01 -19.30
C LYS A 2 2.75 22.32 -20.40
N THR A 3 3.42 21.48 -21.19
CA THR A 3 2.74 20.66 -22.20
C THR A 3 2.04 19.48 -21.55
N GLU A 4 0.97 19.00 -22.19
CA GLU A 4 0.24 17.81 -21.75
C GLU A 4 1.15 16.59 -21.59
N GLY A 5 2.07 16.37 -22.54
CA GLY A 5 3.08 15.30 -22.44
C GLY A 5 3.99 15.41 -21.21
N SER A 6 4.33 16.63 -20.78
CA SER A 6 5.09 16.86 -19.54
C SER A 6 4.27 16.49 -18.30
N ILE A 7 2.96 16.73 -18.32
CA ILE A 7 2.03 16.41 -17.24
C ILE A 7 1.83 14.89 -17.15
N ARG A 8 1.63 14.20 -18.28
CA ARG A 8 1.57 12.72 -18.34
C ARG A 8 2.86 12.08 -17.82
N HIS A 9 4.01 12.58 -18.22
CA HIS A 9 5.30 12.09 -17.71
C HIS A 9 5.41 12.29 -16.18
N LYS A 10 4.93 13.44 -15.68
CA LYS A 10 4.91 13.72 -14.24
C LYS A 10 3.96 12.78 -13.50
N LEU A 11 2.79 12.50 -14.05
CA LEU A 11 1.81 11.55 -13.50
C LEU A 11 2.44 10.17 -13.31
N LYS A 12 3.15 9.66 -14.33
CA LYS A 12 3.87 8.38 -14.25
C LYS A 12 4.92 8.37 -13.12
N GLN A 13 5.70 9.43 -13.01
CA GLN A 13 6.70 9.54 -11.94
C GLN A 13 6.05 9.56 -10.55
N VAL A 14 4.92 10.24 -10.40
CA VAL A 14 4.20 10.34 -9.12
C VAL A 14 3.54 9.00 -8.78
N LYS A 15 2.87 8.35 -9.74
CA LYS A 15 2.32 6.97 -9.60
C LYS A 15 3.41 6.01 -9.11
N TYR A 16 4.54 5.97 -9.80
CA TYR A 16 5.68 5.12 -9.41
C TYR A 16 6.14 5.38 -7.97
N ARG A 17 6.30 6.64 -7.56
CA ARG A 17 6.72 6.96 -6.18
C ARG A 17 5.69 6.55 -5.14
N ILE A 18 4.41 6.68 -5.46
CA ILE A 18 3.31 6.28 -4.59
C ILE A 18 3.32 4.76 -4.41
N VAL A 19 3.40 4.00 -5.49
CA VAL A 19 3.50 2.54 -5.46
C VAL A 19 4.71 2.11 -4.63
N GLN A 20 5.90 2.66 -4.90
CA GLN A 20 7.11 2.36 -4.13
C GLN A 20 7.00 2.75 -2.64
N LYS A 21 6.26 3.82 -2.31
CA LYS A 21 5.99 4.21 -0.93
C LYS A 21 5.01 3.23 -0.27
N ALA A 22 3.97 2.82 -0.98
CA ALA A 22 3.00 1.84 -0.51
C ALA A 22 3.67 0.49 -0.23
N ILE A 23 4.49 -0.01 -1.17
CA ILE A 23 5.27 -1.25 -1.00
C ILE A 23 6.18 -1.15 0.23
N ARG A 24 6.98 -0.09 0.35
CA ARG A 24 7.86 0.08 1.52
C ARG A 24 7.09 0.14 2.84
N ASN A 25 5.93 0.77 2.85
CA ASN A 25 5.10 0.87 4.03
C ASN A 25 4.42 -0.47 4.37
N GLY A 26 3.85 -1.17 3.40
CA GLY A 26 3.14 -2.43 3.58
C GLY A 26 4.05 -3.61 3.85
N LEU A 27 5.28 -3.62 3.31
CA LEU A 27 6.28 -4.65 3.59
C LEU A 27 7.21 -4.31 4.77
N SER A 28 7.02 -3.14 5.40
CA SER A 28 7.80 -2.80 6.59
C SER A 28 7.50 -3.78 7.72
N ARG A 29 8.51 -4.07 8.55
CA ARG A 29 8.42 -4.95 9.72
C ARG A 29 7.67 -4.28 10.88
N LYS A 30 6.44 -3.87 10.60
CA LYS A 30 5.50 -3.32 11.58
C LYS A 30 4.51 -4.40 11.98
N PRO A 31 4.01 -4.36 13.22
CA PRO A 31 3.00 -5.31 13.69
C PRO A 31 1.79 -5.38 12.76
N CYS A 32 1.22 -4.24 12.38
CA CYS A 32 0.07 -4.12 11.47
C CYS A 32 0.24 -4.78 10.10
N ASN A 33 1.48 -5.09 9.70
CA ASN A 33 1.79 -5.71 8.41
C ASN A 33 2.14 -7.19 8.54
N CYS A 34 2.07 -7.75 9.76
CA CYS A 34 2.39 -9.14 10.01
C CYS A 34 1.12 -10.00 9.97
N LYS A 35 1.15 -11.10 9.23
CA LYS A 35 0.07 -12.11 9.19
C LYS A 35 -0.27 -12.70 10.56
N HIS A 36 0.69 -12.67 11.48
CA HIS A 36 0.51 -13.18 12.84
C HIS A 36 0.02 -12.11 13.83
N SER A 37 -0.19 -10.86 13.40
CA SER A 37 -0.64 -9.82 14.31
C SER A 37 -2.16 -9.81 14.47
N GLY A 38 -2.63 -9.60 15.69
CA GLY A 38 -4.01 -9.30 16.00
C GLY A 38 -4.11 -7.94 16.68
N LEU A 39 -5.09 -7.14 16.28
CA LEU A 39 -5.36 -5.84 16.87
C LEU A 39 -6.28 -5.99 18.08
N VAL A 40 -5.81 -5.54 19.25
CA VAL A 40 -6.62 -5.48 20.47
C VAL A 40 -7.30 -4.12 20.53
N LYS A 41 -8.62 -4.15 20.68
CA LYS A 41 -9.46 -2.95 20.83
C LYS A 41 -9.86 -2.75 22.28
N GLY A 42 -9.89 -1.49 22.71
CA GLY A 42 -10.40 -1.11 24.03
C GLY A 42 -11.92 -1.22 24.12
N ALA A 43 -12.46 -1.02 25.32
CA ALA A 43 -13.91 -1.06 25.57
C ALA A 43 -14.69 -0.04 24.73
N SER A 44 -14.05 1.08 24.37
CA SER A 44 -14.61 2.13 23.50
C SER A 44 -14.54 1.81 22.00
N GLY A 45 -13.89 0.71 21.61
CA GLY A 45 -13.63 0.36 20.21
C GLY A 45 -12.34 0.93 19.63
N ASP A 46 -11.59 1.72 20.40
CA ASP A 46 -10.31 2.30 19.99
C ASP A 46 -9.21 1.24 19.88
N ASP A 47 -8.33 1.40 18.89
CA ASP A 47 -7.17 0.55 18.67
C ASP A 47 -6.14 0.76 19.79
N LEU A 48 -5.86 -0.27 20.61
CA LEU A 48 -4.94 -0.16 21.74
C LEU A 48 -3.51 -0.60 21.37
N PHE A 49 -3.34 -1.89 21.04
CA PHE A 49 -2.04 -2.46 20.71
C PHE A 49 -2.21 -3.72 19.85
N TYR A 50 -1.11 -4.15 19.24
CA TYR A 50 -1.04 -5.40 18.50
C TYR A 50 -0.47 -6.51 19.37
N VAL A 51 -0.99 -7.73 19.19
CA VAL A 51 -0.50 -8.95 19.85
C VAL A 51 -0.11 -9.97 18.79
N CYS A 52 1.00 -10.65 19.00
CA CYS A 52 1.42 -11.75 18.16
C CYS A 52 0.60 -12.99 18.50
N LEU A 53 -0.18 -13.44 17.54
CA LEU A 53 -1.05 -14.61 17.58
C LEU A 53 -0.41 -15.83 16.87
N LEU A 54 0.93 -15.84 16.76
CA LEU A 54 1.63 -17.04 16.31
C LEU A 54 1.22 -18.23 17.19
N ASP A 55 0.82 -19.34 16.59
CA ASP A 55 0.35 -20.53 17.32
C ASP A 55 -0.83 -20.29 18.29
N ALA A 56 -1.72 -19.34 18.00
CA ALA A 56 -2.92 -19.11 18.80
C ALA A 56 -3.85 -20.33 18.95
N GLU A 57 -3.73 -21.34 18.08
CA GLU A 57 -4.41 -22.63 18.20
C GLU A 57 -3.92 -23.46 19.40
N ARG A 58 -2.76 -23.12 19.95
CA ARG A 58 -2.14 -23.77 21.11
C ARG A 58 -1.82 -22.74 22.19
N PRO A 59 -2.84 -22.12 22.81
CA PRO A 59 -2.66 -20.98 23.73
C PRO A 59 -1.88 -21.31 25.01
N LYS A 60 -1.75 -22.60 25.36
CA LYS A 60 -0.89 -23.06 26.47
C LYS A 60 0.61 -22.99 26.15
N GLU A 61 0.96 -23.04 24.87
CA GLU A 61 2.35 -22.97 24.39
C GLU A 61 2.74 -21.55 24.00
N TRP A 62 1.76 -20.69 23.71
CA TRP A 62 1.97 -19.32 23.29
C TRP A 62 1.01 -18.35 24.00
N GLU A 63 1.53 -17.59 24.96
CA GLU A 63 0.75 -16.63 25.75
C GLU A 63 0.44 -15.32 25.00
N GLY A 64 0.89 -15.18 23.74
CA GLY A 64 0.77 -13.95 22.98
C GLY A 64 1.80 -12.91 23.45
N MET A 65 2.64 -12.44 22.55
CA MET A 65 3.57 -11.34 22.85
C MET A 65 2.96 -10.03 22.35
N ILE A 66 2.86 -9.01 23.22
CA ILE A 66 2.50 -7.66 22.77
C ILE A 66 3.59 -7.20 21.81
N CYS A 67 3.21 -6.92 20.57
CA CYS A 67 4.08 -6.45 19.52
C CYS A 67 3.55 -5.11 19.06
N ASP A 68 3.64 -4.07 19.88
CA ASP A 68 3.24 -2.72 19.44
C ASP A 68 4.40 -2.02 18.69
N ASN A 69 4.19 -0.77 18.29
CA ASN A 69 5.23 0.02 17.60
C ASN A 69 6.46 0.33 18.47
N SER A 70 6.42 0.06 19.78
CA SER A 70 7.52 0.31 20.71
C SER A 70 8.49 -0.88 20.82
N VAL A 71 8.09 -2.07 20.37
CA VAL A 71 8.92 -3.28 20.40
C VAL A 71 9.85 -3.33 19.18
N PRO A 72 11.15 -3.69 19.35
CA PRO A 72 12.13 -3.64 18.27
C PRO A 72 11.73 -4.48 17.04
N PRO A 73 12.02 -4.00 15.81
CA PRO A 73 11.50 -4.53 14.54
C PRO A 73 12.10 -5.87 14.10
N ASN A 74 12.84 -6.56 14.97
CA ASN A 74 13.60 -7.76 14.64
C ASN A 74 12.88 -9.04 15.03
N CYS A 75 11.58 -9.13 14.76
CA CYS A 75 10.83 -10.36 14.96
C CYS A 75 11.31 -11.42 13.93
N PRO A 76 11.85 -12.58 14.39
CA PRO A 76 12.30 -13.64 13.49
C PRO A 76 11.14 -14.37 12.79
N PHE A 77 9.93 -14.25 13.35
CA PHE A 77 8.71 -14.87 12.83
C PHE A 77 7.86 -13.93 11.97
N PHE A 78 8.36 -12.72 11.66
CA PHE A 78 7.61 -11.78 10.82
C PHE A 78 7.34 -12.38 9.44
N LYS A 79 6.06 -12.43 9.06
CA LYS A 79 5.61 -12.75 7.71
C LYS A 79 4.70 -11.63 7.23
N PRO A 80 5.01 -10.99 6.08
CA PRO A 80 4.17 -9.93 5.56
C PRO A 80 2.77 -10.49 5.29
N ASP A 81 1.76 -9.71 5.64
CA ASP A 81 0.35 -10.04 5.41
C ASP A 81 0.01 -9.99 3.91
N LYS A 82 0.58 -9.01 3.21
CA LYS A 82 0.42 -8.79 1.77
C LYS A 82 1.70 -9.00 0.99
N THR A 83 1.58 -9.44 -0.25
CA THR A 83 2.70 -9.46 -1.19
C THR A 83 2.90 -8.11 -1.87
N LYS A 84 4.02 -7.96 -2.59
CA LYS A 84 4.30 -6.76 -3.36
C LYS A 84 3.24 -6.56 -4.45
N GLU A 85 2.88 -7.64 -5.13
CA GLU A 85 1.93 -7.66 -6.25
C GLU A 85 0.52 -7.27 -5.78
N GLU A 86 0.12 -7.72 -4.59
CA GLU A 86 -1.17 -7.34 -3.98
C GLU A 86 -1.21 -5.84 -3.67
N ILE A 87 -0.13 -5.26 -3.15
CA ILE A 87 -0.05 -3.82 -2.87
C ILE A 87 -0.07 -3.00 -4.18
N GLU A 88 0.63 -3.46 -5.23
CA GLU A 88 0.59 -2.82 -6.55
C GLU A 88 -0.84 -2.83 -7.11
N LYS A 89 -1.51 -3.98 -7.06
CA LYS A 89 -2.89 -4.16 -7.50
C LYS A 89 -3.87 -3.26 -6.75
N GLU A 90 -3.75 -3.13 -5.43
CA GLU A 90 -4.62 -2.24 -4.64
C GLU A 90 -4.48 -0.77 -5.04
N VAL A 91 -3.26 -0.32 -5.33
CA VAL A 91 -3.03 1.06 -5.78
C VAL A 91 -3.63 1.24 -7.18
N ASP A 92 -3.41 0.28 -8.08
CA ASP A 92 -3.94 0.36 -9.44
C ASP A 92 -5.47 0.27 -9.46
N GLU A 93 -6.08 -0.59 -8.66
CA GLU A 93 -7.54 -0.70 -8.51
C GLU A 93 -8.15 0.61 -7.98
N LEU A 94 -7.50 1.25 -6.98
CA LEU A 94 -7.96 2.54 -6.48
C LEU A 94 -7.87 3.63 -7.55
N LEU A 95 -6.80 3.65 -8.35
CA LEU A 95 -6.64 4.63 -9.44
C LEU A 95 -7.58 4.36 -10.61
N ALA A 96 -7.89 3.10 -10.90
CA ALA A 96 -8.83 2.67 -11.93
C ALA A 96 -10.30 2.80 -11.51
N SER A 97 -10.57 2.94 -10.21
CA SER A 97 -11.94 3.00 -9.66
C SER A 97 -12.82 4.12 -10.22
N GLY A 98 -12.21 5.17 -10.79
CA GLY A 98 -12.97 6.33 -11.27
C GLY A 98 -13.32 7.34 -10.17
N ASP A 99 -13.19 6.98 -8.89
CA ASP A 99 -13.62 7.81 -7.76
C ASP A 99 -12.57 8.88 -7.45
N MET A 100 -12.73 10.03 -8.10
CA MET A 100 -11.86 11.18 -7.85
C MET A 100 -11.91 11.69 -6.41
N GLY A 101 -13.02 11.51 -5.69
CA GLY A 101 -13.10 11.91 -4.28
C GLY A 101 -12.19 11.05 -3.41
N GLU A 102 -12.21 9.73 -3.64
CA GLU A 102 -11.35 8.80 -2.92
C GLU A 102 -9.87 8.96 -3.30
N ILE A 103 -9.57 9.10 -4.60
CA ILE A 103 -8.21 9.36 -5.08
C ILE A 103 -7.68 10.67 -4.50
N ALA A 104 -8.49 11.74 -4.40
CA ALA A 104 -8.04 13.00 -3.81
C ALA A 104 -7.77 12.89 -2.29
N ARG A 105 -8.52 12.05 -1.58
CA ARG A 105 -8.33 11.79 -0.14
C ARG A 105 -7.01 11.06 0.12
N VAL A 106 -6.67 10.07 -0.71
CA VAL A 106 -5.51 9.19 -0.49
C VAL A 106 -4.26 9.71 -1.22
N TYR A 107 -4.41 10.17 -2.46
CA TYR A 107 -3.35 10.61 -3.38
C TYR A 107 -3.67 11.97 -4.04
N PRO A 108 -3.65 13.08 -3.27
CA PRO A 108 -4.03 14.40 -3.77
C PRO A 108 -3.19 14.89 -4.96
N ASP A 109 -1.91 14.52 -5.02
CA ASP A 109 -1.02 14.89 -6.14
C ASP A 109 -1.42 14.21 -7.45
N ILE A 110 -1.85 12.94 -7.40
CA ILE A 110 -2.35 12.21 -8.58
C ILE A 110 -3.68 12.83 -9.01
N ALA A 111 -4.58 13.08 -8.05
CA ALA A 111 -5.87 13.71 -8.29
C ALA A 111 -5.74 15.04 -9.05
N ALA A 112 -4.82 15.90 -8.59
CA ALA A 112 -4.56 17.18 -9.24
C ALA A 112 -4.05 17.02 -10.68
N LEU A 113 -3.18 16.03 -10.95
CA LEU A 113 -2.65 15.78 -12.28
C LEU A 113 -3.70 15.19 -13.23
N LEU A 114 -4.54 14.27 -12.75
CA LEU A 114 -5.65 13.70 -13.49
C LEU A 114 -6.71 14.75 -13.85
N TRP A 115 -7.02 15.64 -12.89
CA TRP A 115 -7.96 16.74 -13.14
C TRP A 115 -7.49 17.67 -14.26
N VAL A 116 -6.18 17.97 -14.31
CA VAL A 116 -5.60 18.80 -15.38
C VAL A 116 -5.60 18.10 -16.74
N LEU A 117 -5.48 16.77 -16.78
CA LEU A 117 -5.51 15.99 -18.01
C LEU A 117 -6.93 15.70 -18.51
N GLY A 118 -7.97 16.05 -17.75
CA GLY A 118 -9.36 15.90 -18.15
C GLY A 118 -10.02 14.57 -17.78
N GLY A 119 -9.39 13.75 -16.92
CA GLY A 119 -10.02 12.51 -16.44
C GLY A 119 -9.05 11.33 -16.26
N ILE A 120 -9.63 10.15 -16.01
CA ILE A 120 -8.92 8.91 -15.62
C ILE A 120 -8.52 8.05 -16.84
N ASP A 121 -9.13 8.28 -18.00
CA ASP A 121 -8.85 7.58 -19.29
C ASP A 121 -7.36 7.63 -19.72
N GLU A 122 -6.58 8.49 -19.08
CA GLU A 122 -5.17 8.77 -19.32
C GLU A 122 -4.21 7.76 -18.63
N LEU A 123 -4.69 6.98 -17.66
CA LEU A 123 -3.87 6.02 -16.90
C LEU A 123 -3.64 4.72 -17.67
N GLU A 124 -4.64 4.24 -18.42
CA GLU A 124 -4.64 2.91 -19.05
C GLU A 124 -3.78 2.84 -20.31
N THR A 125 -3.62 3.95 -21.05
CA THR A 125 -2.94 3.98 -22.35
C THR A 125 -1.41 3.77 -22.29
N THR A 126 -0.84 3.44 -21.13
CA THR A 126 0.60 3.56 -20.93
C THR A 126 1.34 2.35 -20.35
N ASP A 127 0.62 1.33 -19.88
CA ASP A 127 1.25 0.10 -19.36
C ASP A 127 1.51 -0.94 -20.48
N GLU A 128 0.89 -0.82 -21.66
CA GLU A 128 1.08 -1.75 -22.80
C GLU A 128 2.41 -1.63 -23.57
N LYS A 129 3.31 -0.70 -23.21
CA LYS A 129 4.56 -0.46 -23.99
C LYS A 129 5.86 -0.90 -23.32
N LYS A 130 5.81 -1.68 -22.24
CA LYS A 130 7.03 -2.08 -21.50
C LYS A 130 7.53 -3.50 -21.75
N ASP A 131 6.82 -4.35 -22.48
CA ASP A 131 7.21 -5.77 -22.67
C ASP A 131 7.89 -6.09 -24.02
N GLU A 132 8.11 -5.11 -24.91
CA GLU A 132 8.69 -5.38 -26.24
C GLU A 132 10.17 -5.00 -26.41
N SER A 133 10.88 -4.51 -25.38
CA SER A 133 12.27 -4.00 -25.56
C SER A 133 13.38 -4.71 -24.77
N GLU A 134 13.17 -5.91 -24.25
CA GLU A 134 14.22 -6.68 -23.54
C GLU A 134 14.62 -8.02 -24.21
N ASN A 135 14.23 -8.26 -25.46
CA ASN A 135 14.77 -9.36 -26.27
C ASN A 135 15.32 -8.82 -27.59
N GLU A 136 16.51 -8.22 -27.56
CA GLU A 136 17.38 -8.09 -28.74
C GLU A 136 18.85 -8.28 -28.35
#